data_AF-A0A327KPG8-F1
#
_entry.id   AF-A0A327KPG8-F1
#
_cell.length_a   1.000
_cell.length_b   1.000
_cell.length_c   1.000
_cell.angle_alpha   90.00
_cell.angle_beta   90.00
_cell.angle_gamma   90.00
#
_symmetry.space_group_name_H-M   'P 1'
#
loop_
_entity.id
_entity.type
_entity.pdbx_description
1 polymer ?
#
loop_
_entity_poly.entity_id
_entity_poly.type
_entity_poly.pdbx_seq_one_letter_code
_entity_poly.pdbx_strand_id
1 'polypeptide(L)'
;MPHMWCPGCGIGVMLRACLRSFEELGYGNQDTVVVTGIGCTGKLDDYLVTHALHTTHGRALACATGIKAAKDDLHVVVFMGDGDSVTIGGNHFLHAARRNMDLTAIIINNFNFGMTGGQFSGTTFSGAITQTSAYGNPERQVDICALAEVAGANYVARSTPWHVDDLKTLIGEALGRKGFSVVEVLSPCPTHFGSNNKMKKGTEMLAWLQEKTVPVEAWRTMTPEARAGLFPIGRLVDRNEPDFNARYAEVGARATGN
;
A
#
# COMPACT_ATOMS: atom_id res chain seq x y z
N MET A 1 0.51 23.38 -4.06
CA MET A 1 -0.77 23.33 -3.32
C MET A 1 -0.45 22.94 -1.87
N PRO A 2 -0.96 23.65 -0.83
CA PRO A 2 -0.85 23.15 0.54
C PRO A 2 -1.58 21.81 0.66
N HIS A 3 -1.01 20.84 1.38
CA HIS A 3 -1.63 19.52 1.48
C HIS A 3 -2.85 19.53 2.41
N MET A 4 -3.91 18.80 2.06
CA MET A 4 -5.17 18.76 2.81
C MET A 4 -5.16 17.83 4.03
N TRP A 5 -4.12 17.00 4.17
CA TRP A 5 -4.05 16.01 5.26
C TRP A 5 -3.84 16.65 6.63
N CYS A 6 -4.44 16.03 7.65
CA CYS A 6 -4.40 16.52 9.04
C CYS A 6 -2.97 16.60 9.59
N PRO A 7 -2.69 17.53 10.53
CA PRO A 7 -1.41 17.56 11.25
C PRO A 7 -1.10 16.21 11.91
N GLY A 8 0.09 15.67 11.64
CA GLY A 8 0.53 14.36 12.14
C GLY A 8 0.05 13.16 11.34
N CYS A 9 -0.62 13.36 10.20
CA CYS A 9 -0.91 12.28 9.24
C CYS A 9 0.37 11.84 8.51
N GLY A 10 0.53 10.53 8.29
CA GLY A 10 1.72 9.97 7.65
C GLY A 10 1.76 10.04 6.11
N ILE A 11 0.65 10.40 5.46
CA ILE A 11 0.55 10.39 3.99
C ILE A 11 1.59 11.33 3.35
N GLY A 12 1.81 12.51 3.92
CA GLY A 12 2.80 13.46 3.39
C GLY A 12 4.24 12.96 3.47
N VAL A 13 4.58 12.20 4.53
CA VAL A 13 5.92 11.59 4.69
C VAL A 13 6.12 10.50 3.65
N MET A 14 5.12 9.65 3.45
CA MET A 14 5.13 8.62 2.42
C MET A 14 5.25 9.22 1.01
N LEU A 15 4.46 10.26 0.71
CA LEU A 15 4.51 10.96 -0.58
C LEU A 15 5.91 11.51 -0.85
N ARG A 16 6.54 12.14 0.16
CA ARG A 16 7.92 12.62 0.05
C ARG A 16 8.90 11.49 -0.25
N ALA A 17 8.79 10.35 0.43
CA ALA A 17 9.64 9.20 0.18
C ALA A 17 9.47 8.68 -1.26
N CYS A 18 8.22 8.55 -1.72
CA CYS A 18 7.91 8.11 -3.08
C CYS A 18 8.45 9.06 -4.16
N LEU A 19 8.28 10.37 -3.98
CA LEU A 19 8.81 11.38 -4.91
C LEU A 19 10.34 11.34 -5.04
N ARG A 20 11.04 11.06 -3.93
CA ARG A 20 12.49 10.84 -3.97
C ARG A 20 12.86 9.58 -4.74
N SER A 21 12.10 8.50 -4.57
CA SER A 21 12.31 7.28 -5.35
C SER A 21 12.05 7.50 -6.84
N PHE A 22 11.03 8.30 -7.21
CA PHE A 22 10.80 8.68 -8.62
C PHE A 22 12.00 9.43 -9.21
N GLU A 23 12.51 10.43 -8.48
CA GLU A 23 13.69 11.21 -8.88
C GLU A 23 14.93 10.31 -9.05
N GLU A 24 15.20 9.42 -8.10
CA GLU A 24 16.35 8.50 -8.13
C GLU A 24 16.27 7.47 -9.27
N LEU A 25 15.07 7.02 -9.63
CA LEU A 25 14.84 6.05 -10.70
C LEU A 25 14.62 6.70 -12.08
N GLY A 26 14.53 8.02 -12.15
CA GLY A 26 14.28 8.75 -13.39
C GLY A 26 12.85 8.61 -13.93
N TYR A 27 11.87 8.34 -13.07
CA TYR A 27 10.46 8.27 -13.45
C TYR A 27 9.98 9.65 -13.90
N GLY A 28 9.61 9.76 -15.17
CA GLY A 28 9.21 11.02 -15.80
C GLY A 28 7.73 11.32 -15.66
N ASN A 29 7.37 12.58 -15.85
CA ASN A 29 5.98 13.01 -15.77
C ASN A 29 5.10 12.43 -16.90
N GLN A 30 5.71 12.09 -18.05
CA GLN A 30 5.01 11.65 -19.28
C GLN A 30 4.91 10.12 -19.41
N ASP A 31 5.79 9.37 -18.74
CA ASP A 31 5.82 7.90 -18.76
C ASP A 31 5.29 7.29 -17.45
N THR A 32 5.01 8.12 -16.44
CA THR A 32 4.41 7.71 -15.18
C THR A 32 2.90 7.98 -15.17
N VAL A 33 2.13 6.96 -14.81
CA VAL A 33 0.69 7.03 -14.55
C VAL A 33 0.43 6.71 -13.10
N VAL A 34 -0.19 7.65 -12.41
CA VAL A 34 -0.64 7.48 -11.03
C VAL A 34 -2.12 7.15 -11.02
N VAL A 35 -2.49 6.07 -10.34
CA VAL A 35 -3.87 5.66 -10.19
C VAL A 35 -4.24 5.69 -8.72
N THR A 36 -5.30 6.41 -8.39
CA THR A 36 -5.78 6.55 -7.00
C THR A 36 -7.19 5.99 -6.86
N GLY A 37 -7.48 5.45 -5.68
CA GLY A 37 -8.84 5.12 -5.26
C GLY A 37 -9.54 6.29 -4.57
N ILE A 38 -10.50 5.99 -3.70
CA ILE A 38 -11.22 7.00 -2.89
C ILE A 38 -10.74 6.97 -1.44
N GLY A 39 -10.54 8.15 -0.84
CA GLY A 39 -10.17 8.32 0.57
C GLY A 39 -9.13 9.42 0.76
N CYS A 40 -8.60 9.57 1.98
CA CYS A 40 -7.52 10.54 2.26
C CYS A 40 -6.32 10.31 1.33
N THR A 41 -5.91 9.06 1.16
CA THR A 41 -4.87 8.65 0.21
C THR A 41 -5.29 8.87 -1.24
N GLY A 42 -6.59 8.73 -1.53
CA GLY A 42 -7.13 8.92 -2.87
C GLY A 42 -6.82 10.31 -3.44
N LYS A 43 -6.64 11.33 -2.60
CA LYS A 43 -6.31 12.70 -3.01
C LYS A 43 -4.84 12.95 -3.33
N LEU A 44 -4.02 11.90 -3.36
CA LEU A 44 -2.59 12.03 -3.58
C LEU A 44 -2.26 12.50 -5.00
N ASP A 45 -3.07 12.14 -5.99
CA ASP A 45 -2.88 12.54 -7.39
C ASP A 45 -2.99 14.05 -7.61
N ASP A 46 -3.73 14.77 -6.75
CA ASP A 46 -3.80 16.25 -6.77
C ASP A 46 -2.44 16.93 -6.50
N TYR A 47 -1.45 16.18 -6.00
CA TYR A 47 -0.12 16.67 -5.62
C TYR A 47 1.01 16.20 -6.55
N LEU A 48 0.69 15.46 -7.62
CA LEU A 48 1.66 14.93 -8.56
C LEU A 48 1.47 15.55 -9.95
N VAL A 49 2.58 15.82 -10.64
CA VAL A 49 2.58 16.29 -12.03
C VAL A 49 2.87 15.10 -12.94
N THR A 50 1.90 14.19 -13.06
CA THR A 50 1.99 12.99 -13.91
C THR A 50 0.69 12.81 -14.68
N HIS A 51 0.60 11.79 -15.53
CA HIS A 51 -0.73 11.27 -15.87
C HIS A 51 -1.38 10.74 -14.59
N ALA A 52 -2.65 11.07 -14.37
CA ALA A 52 -3.38 10.75 -13.16
C ALA A 52 -4.77 10.22 -13.49
N LEU A 53 -5.21 9.19 -12.76
CA LEU A 53 -6.56 8.66 -12.84
C LEU A 53 -7.11 8.44 -11.42
N HIS A 54 -7.98 9.35 -10.99
CA HIS A 54 -8.77 9.22 -9.77
C HIS A 54 -9.99 8.33 -10.04
N THR A 55 -9.99 7.13 -9.48
CA THR A 55 -10.99 6.09 -9.80
C THR A 55 -12.14 6.03 -8.80
N THR A 56 -13.06 5.09 -8.99
CA THR A 56 -14.08 4.77 -7.98
C THR A 56 -13.50 3.91 -6.86
N HIS A 57 -14.17 3.93 -5.71
CA HIS A 57 -13.67 3.27 -4.50
C HIS A 57 -13.39 1.77 -4.72
N GLY A 58 -12.17 1.34 -4.45
CA GLY A 58 -11.69 -0.03 -4.61
C GLY A 58 -11.51 -0.49 -6.06
N ARG A 59 -11.43 0.43 -7.02
CA ARG A 59 -11.23 0.11 -8.45
C ARG A 59 -9.88 0.55 -9.01
N ALA A 60 -9.02 1.18 -8.21
CA ALA A 60 -7.71 1.65 -8.65
C ALA A 60 -6.87 0.55 -9.32
N LEU A 61 -6.75 -0.63 -8.70
CA LEU A 61 -6.02 -1.77 -9.29
C LEU A 61 -6.65 -2.34 -10.56
N ALA A 62 -7.99 -2.29 -10.67
CA ALA A 62 -8.68 -2.74 -11.88
C ALA A 62 -8.39 -1.80 -13.06
N CYS A 63 -8.45 -0.49 -12.84
CA CYS A 63 -8.10 0.50 -13.84
C CYS A 63 -6.61 0.46 -14.20
N ALA A 64 -5.73 0.37 -13.20
CA ALA A 64 -4.27 0.26 -13.39
C ALA A 64 -3.89 -0.98 -14.21
N THR A 65 -4.55 -2.11 -13.95
CA THR A 65 -4.40 -3.33 -14.75
C THR A 65 -4.71 -3.09 -16.23
N GLY A 66 -5.80 -2.36 -16.53
CA GLY A 66 -6.16 -2.02 -17.90
C GLY A 66 -5.14 -1.10 -18.57
N ILE A 67 -4.64 -0.10 -17.85
CA ILE A 67 -3.59 0.81 -18.34
C ILE A 67 -2.34 0.00 -18.70
N LYS A 68 -1.84 -0.84 -17.78
CA LYS A 68 -0.61 -1.60 -17.99
C LYS A 68 -0.75 -2.67 -19.08
N ALA A 69 -1.92 -3.28 -19.22
CA ALA A 69 -2.19 -4.21 -20.32
C ALA A 69 -2.21 -3.52 -21.69
N ALA A 70 -2.67 -2.26 -21.77
CA ALA A 70 -2.72 -1.49 -23.01
C ALA A 70 -1.39 -0.81 -23.36
N LYS A 71 -0.60 -0.44 -22.34
CA LYS A 71 0.66 0.32 -22.45
C LYS A 71 1.68 -0.23 -21.45
N ASP A 72 2.37 -1.28 -21.86
CA ASP A 72 3.35 -2.00 -21.02
C ASP A 72 4.60 -1.16 -20.69
N ASP A 73 4.90 -0.16 -21.50
CA ASP A 73 6.04 0.75 -21.35
C ASP A 73 5.87 1.78 -20.23
N LEU A 74 4.64 2.03 -19.78
CA LEU A 74 4.37 3.02 -18.73
C LEU A 74 4.69 2.50 -17.33
N HIS A 75 5.21 3.39 -16.49
CA HIS A 75 5.32 3.19 -15.05
C HIS A 75 3.97 3.43 -14.39
N VAL A 76 3.33 2.38 -13.89
CA VAL A 76 2.00 2.49 -13.26
C VAL A 76 2.11 2.30 -11.76
N VAL A 77 1.82 3.37 -11.01
CA VAL A 77 1.90 3.40 -9.55
C VAL A 77 0.51 3.66 -8.97
N VAL A 78 0.10 2.81 -8.03
CA VAL A 78 -1.25 2.78 -7.49
C VAL A 78 -1.21 3.14 -6.01
N PHE A 79 -1.89 4.22 -5.62
CA PHE A 79 -2.00 4.63 -4.21
C PHE A 79 -3.39 4.37 -3.67
N MET A 80 -3.48 3.68 -2.54
CA MET A 80 -4.74 3.24 -1.95
C MET A 80 -4.69 3.35 -0.42
N GLY A 81 -5.84 3.56 0.20
CA GLY A 81 -6.00 3.26 1.64
C GLY A 81 -6.15 1.75 1.86
N ASP A 82 -6.00 1.29 3.09
CA ASP A 82 -6.40 -0.05 3.56
C ASP A 82 -7.86 -0.38 3.23
N GLY A 83 -8.77 0.57 3.47
CA GLY A 83 -10.18 0.43 3.12
C GLY A 83 -10.42 0.27 1.61
N ASP A 84 -9.77 1.10 0.81
CA ASP A 84 -9.86 1.07 -0.65
C ASP A 84 -9.24 -0.22 -1.24
N SER A 85 -8.13 -0.69 -0.68
CA SER A 85 -7.35 -1.82 -1.19
C SER A 85 -7.89 -3.19 -0.80
N VAL A 86 -7.88 -3.53 0.49
CA VAL A 86 -8.16 -4.90 0.96
C VAL A 86 -9.56 -5.08 1.53
N THR A 87 -10.32 -4.00 1.71
CA THR A 87 -11.74 -4.08 2.11
C THR A 87 -12.65 -4.17 0.88
N ILE A 88 -13.00 -3.05 0.24
CA ILE A 88 -13.86 -3.08 -0.97
C ILE A 88 -13.10 -3.51 -2.24
N GLY A 89 -11.79 -3.23 -2.30
CA GLY A 89 -10.92 -3.59 -3.43
C GLY A 89 -10.35 -5.01 -3.36
N GLY A 90 -10.65 -5.78 -2.31
CA GLY A 90 -9.89 -6.99 -1.96
C GLY A 90 -9.80 -8.04 -3.07
N ASN A 91 -10.87 -8.22 -3.86
CA ASN A 91 -10.85 -9.17 -4.98
C ASN A 91 -9.94 -8.70 -6.13
N HIS A 92 -9.87 -7.38 -6.38
CA HIS A 92 -8.96 -6.82 -7.37
C HIS A 92 -7.51 -6.88 -6.88
N PHE A 93 -7.27 -6.66 -5.58
CA PHE A 93 -5.96 -6.83 -4.96
C PHE A 93 -5.44 -8.27 -5.12
N LEU A 94 -6.25 -9.25 -4.72
CA LEU A 94 -5.94 -10.68 -4.87
C LEU A 94 -5.57 -11.03 -6.32
N HIS A 95 -6.37 -10.56 -7.29
CA HIS A 95 -6.12 -10.91 -8.68
C HIS A 95 -5.04 -10.09 -9.37
N ALA A 96 -4.70 -8.88 -8.90
CA ALA A 96 -3.55 -8.13 -9.39
C ALA A 96 -2.25 -8.86 -8.99
N ALA A 97 -2.15 -9.30 -7.73
CA ALA A 97 -1.05 -10.12 -7.25
C ALA A 97 -0.98 -11.48 -7.97
N ARG A 98 -2.10 -12.21 -8.08
CA ARG A 98 -2.14 -13.53 -8.75
C ARG A 98 -1.75 -13.47 -10.22
N ARG A 99 -2.12 -12.41 -10.94
CA ARG A 99 -1.70 -12.22 -12.33
C ARG A 99 -0.24 -11.81 -12.44
N ASN A 100 0.34 -11.28 -11.36
CA ASN A 100 1.64 -10.66 -11.34
C ASN A 100 1.73 -9.52 -12.38
N MET A 101 0.71 -8.66 -12.45
CA MET A 101 0.73 -7.51 -13.35
C MET A 101 1.79 -6.52 -12.90
N ASP A 102 2.59 -5.97 -13.82
CA ASP A 102 3.68 -5.03 -13.56
C ASP A 102 3.17 -3.67 -13.04
N LEU A 103 2.77 -3.64 -11.76
CA LEU A 103 2.20 -2.50 -11.04
C LEU A 103 2.85 -2.41 -9.67
N THR A 104 3.09 -1.18 -9.20
CA THR A 104 3.47 -0.94 -7.80
C THR A 104 2.30 -0.38 -7.02
N ALA A 105 1.81 -1.12 -6.02
CA ALA A 105 0.76 -0.68 -5.11
C ALA A 105 1.36 -0.19 -3.78
N ILE A 106 1.16 1.08 -3.47
CA ILE A 106 1.55 1.69 -2.19
C ILE A 106 0.27 1.88 -1.36
N ILE A 107 0.15 1.09 -0.29
CA ILE A 107 -1.06 1.02 0.52
C ILE A 107 -0.81 1.67 1.87
N ILE A 108 -1.56 2.74 2.15
CA ILE A 108 -1.48 3.46 3.41
C ILE A 108 -2.47 2.79 4.36
N ASN A 109 -1.96 2.01 5.30
CA ASN A 109 -2.77 1.35 6.32
C ASN A 109 -2.80 2.20 7.59
N ASN A 110 -3.90 2.91 7.80
CA ASN A 110 -4.13 3.70 9.00
C ASN A 110 -5.21 3.11 9.91
N PHE A 111 -5.60 1.86 9.63
CA PHE A 111 -6.52 1.04 10.40
C PHE A 111 -7.95 1.60 10.50
N ASN A 112 -8.36 2.51 9.60
CA ASN A 112 -9.73 3.02 9.56
C ASN A 112 -10.10 3.72 8.23
N PHE A 113 -11.38 3.99 8.03
CA PHE A 113 -11.83 4.88 6.96
C PHE A 113 -11.75 6.35 7.40
N GLY A 114 -10.57 6.95 7.30
CA GLY A 114 -10.34 8.33 7.76
C GLY A 114 -11.24 9.40 7.12
N MET A 115 -11.40 9.39 5.78
CA MET A 115 -12.13 10.44 5.06
C MET A 115 -13.65 10.44 5.34
N THR A 116 -14.22 9.29 5.68
CA THR A 116 -15.66 9.12 5.92
C THR A 116 -16.03 9.30 7.40
N GLY A 117 -15.09 9.70 8.24
CA GLY A 117 -15.31 9.99 9.65
C GLY A 117 -14.73 8.97 10.63
N GLY A 118 -14.08 7.90 10.16
CA GLY A 118 -13.30 7.00 11.01
C GLY A 118 -14.00 5.71 11.42
N GLN A 119 -14.73 5.09 10.51
CA GLN A 119 -15.26 3.72 10.63
C GLN A 119 -14.14 2.68 10.58
N PHE A 120 -14.36 1.48 11.12
CA PHE A 120 -13.38 0.39 10.99
C PHE A 120 -13.24 -0.06 9.53
N SER A 121 -12.03 -0.45 9.13
CA SER A 121 -11.68 -1.08 7.86
C SER A 121 -11.37 -2.57 8.07
N GLY A 122 -11.08 -3.31 6.99
CA GLY A 122 -10.65 -4.71 7.07
C GLY A 122 -9.31 -4.93 7.79
N THR A 123 -8.51 -3.89 8.05
CA THR A 123 -7.24 -3.99 8.79
C THR A 123 -7.35 -3.52 10.23
N THR A 124 -8.49 -2.99 10.67
CA THR A 124 -8.71 -2.57 12.05
C THR A 124 -8.55 -3.76 13.00
N PHE A 125 -7.75 -3.60 14.06
CA PHE A 125 -7.54 -4.63 15.08
C PHE A 125 -8.85 -5.06 15.72
N SER A 126 -8.94 -6.34 16.09
CA SER A 126 -10.02 -6.82 16.96
C SER A 126 -9.99 -6.05 18.30
N GLY A 127 -11.17 -5.67 18.78
CA GLY A 127 -11.33 -4.88 20.01
C GLY A 127 -11.03 -3.38 19.87
N ALA A 128 -10.50 -2.90 18.73
CA ALA A 128 -10.24 -1.47 18.54
C ALA A 128 -11.52 -0.64 18.45
N ILE A 129 -11.44 0.59 18.97
CA ILE A 129 -12.57 1.53 18.97
C ILE A 129 -12.52 2.40 17.72
N THR A 130 -13.64 2.44 16.99
CA THR A 130 -13.85 3.31 15.82
C THR A 130 -15.24 3.93 15.90
N GLN A 131 -15.62 4.80 14.96
CA GLN A 131 -16.95 5.41 14.97
C GLN A 131 -18.10 4.38 14.90
N THR A 132 -17.89 3.26 14.20
CA THR A 132 -18.89 2.20 14.04
C THR A 132 -18.62 0.97 14.90
N SER A 133 -17.51 0.96 15.65
CA SER A 133 -17.15 -0.10 16.60
C SER A 133 -16.90 0.50 17.99
N ALA A 134 -17.87 1.27 18.50
CA ALA A 134 -17.75 1.99 19.77
C ALA A 134 -17.47 1.09 20.99
N TYR A 135 -17.77 -0.20 20.88
CA TYR A 135 -17.53 -1.22 21.91
C TYR A 135 -16.45 -2.25 21.52
N GLY A 136 -15.67 -1.94 20.47
CA GLY A 136 -14.64 -2.82 19.94
C GLY A 136 -15.03 -3.49 18.62
N ASN A 137 -14.05 -3.66 17.74
CA ASN A 137 -14.22 -4.39 16.49
C ASN A 137 -14.35 -5.91 16.74
N PRO A 138 -15.45 -6.57 16.32
CA PRO A 138 -15.61 -8.01 16.51
C PRO A 138 -14.76 -8.84 15.52
N GLU A 139 -14.27 -8.24 14.43
CA GLU A 139 -13.57 -8.95 13.37
C GLU A 139 -12.07 -9.09 13.63
N ARG A 140 -11.46 -10.10 13.01
CA ARG A 140 -10.01 -10.20 12.91
C ARG A 140 -9.51 -9.29 11.79
N GLN A 141 -8.34 -8.70 11.96
CA GLN A 141 -7.71 -7.90 10.91
C GLN A 141 -7.19 -8.77 9.75
N VAL A 142 -7.20 -8.20 8.56
CA VAL A 142 -6.48 -8.69 7.38
C VAL A 142 -5.03 -8.20 7.46
N ASP A 143 -4.07 -9.11 7.31
CA ASP A 143 -2.67 -8.76 7.08
C ASP A 143 -2.45 -8.59 5.56
N ILE A 144 -2.21 -7.35 5.12
CA ILE A 144 -2.06 -7.00 3.71
C ILE A 144 -0.85 -7.70 3.08
N CYS A 145 0.29 -7.71 3.76
CA CYS A 145 1.51 -8.31 3.24
C CYS A 145 1.39 -9.83 3.15
N ALA A 146 0.82 -10.48 4.17
CA ALA A 146 0.57 -11.93 4.12
C ALA A 146 -0.41 -12.28 2.99
N LEU A 147 -1.45 -11.48 2.78
CA LEU A 147 -2.37 -11.65 1.66
C LEU A 147 -1.65 -11.50 0.32
N ALA A 148 -0.80 -10.49 0.16
CA ALA A 148 -0.01 -10.27 -1.05
C ALA A 148 0.95 -11.43 -1.36
N GLU A 149 1.64 -11.93 -0.33
CA GLU A 149 2.58 -13.04 -0.42
C GLU A 149 1.89 -14.30 -0.94
N VAL A 150 0.78 -14.68 -0.28
CA VAL A 150 -0.02 -15.87 -0.63
C VAL A 150 -0.68 -15.70 -1.99
N ALA A 151 -1.11 -14.48 -2.34
CA ALA A 151 -1.71 -14.19 -3.63
C ALA A 151 -0.72 -14.26 -4.80
N GLY A 152 0.59 -14.23 -4.54
CA GLY A 152 1.61 -14.41 -5.58
C GLY A 152 2.38 -13.15 -5.98
N ALA A 153 2.34 -12.07 -5.19
CA ALA A 153 3.09 -10.85 -5.49
C ALA A 153 4.61 -11.13 -5.62
N ASN A 154 5.28 -10.42 -6.53
CA ASN A 154 6.73 -10.53 -6.73
C ASN A 154 7.50 -9.84 -5.61
N TYR A 155 7.04 -8.67 -5.19
CA TYR A 155 7.67 -7.89 -4.13
C TYR A 155 6.64 -7.51 -3.08
N VAL A 156 6.97 -7.74 -1.81
CA VAL A 156 6.15 -7.32 -0.67
C VAL A 156 7.05 -6.73 0.39
N ALA A 157 6.75 -5.50 0.79
CA ALA A 157 7.44 -4.81 1.86
C ALA A 157 6.45 -4.10 2.79
N ARG A 158 6.91 -3.87 4.02
CA ARG A 158 6.17 -3.08 5.01
C ARG A 158 7.11 -2.08 5.68
N SER A 159 6.65 -0.85 5.88
CA SER A 159 7.39 0.15 6.65
C SER A 159 6.42 1.15 7.31
N THR A 160 6.97 2.16 7.98
CA THR A 160 6.21 3.20 8.66
C THR A 160 6.83 4.58 8.40
N PRO A 161 6.07 5.67 8.53
CA PRO A 161 6.62 7.03 8.49
C PRO A 161 7.63 7.37 9.59
N TRP A 162 7.81 6.50 10.60
CA TRP A 162 8.91 6.62 11.57
C TRP A 162 10.25 6.21 10.95
N HIS A 163 10.24 5.18 10.08
CA HIS A 163 11.43 4.63 9.42
C HIS A 163 11.55 5.18 8.00
N VAL A 164 11.72 6.51 7.88
CA VAL A 164 11.61 7.22 6.59
C VAL A 164 12.63 6.76 5.54
N ASP A 165 13.87 6.51 5.95
CA ASP A 165 14.94 6.09 5.03
C ASP A 165 14.70 4.67 4.50
N ASP A 166 14.25 3.76 5.38
CA ASP A 166 13.84 2.41 4.98
C ASP A 166 12.61 2.47 4.07
N LEU A 167 11.62 3.31 4.40
CA LEU A 167 10.43 3.49 3.57
C LEU A 167 10.79 3.94 2.14
N LYS A 168 11.69 4.93 2.00
CA LYS A 168 12.18 5.38 0.68
C LYS A 168 12.87 4.23 -0.06
N THR A 169 13.72 3.48 0.63
CA THR A 169 14.46 2.36 0.04
C THR A 169 13.52 1.28 -0.47
N LEU A 170 12.54 0.86 0.34
CA LEU A 170 11.57 -0.18 -0.02
C LEU A 170 10.62 0.27 -1.15
N ILE A 171 10.24 1.56 -1.19
CA ILE A 171 9.48 2.11 -2.33
C ILE A 171 10.34 2.08 -3.60
N GLY A 172 11.60 2.51 -3.54
CA GLY A 172 12.52 2.47 -4.67
C GLY A 172 12.75 1.05 -5.19
N GLU A 173 12.95 0.08 -4.28
CA GLU A 173 13.01 -1.34 -4.64
C GLU A 173 11.73 -1.79 -5.35
N ALA A 174 10.54 -1.52 -4.79
CA ALA A 174 9.27 -1.94 -5.37
C ALA A 174 9.05 -1.41 -6.79
N LEU A 175 9.36 -0.13 -7.02
CA LEU A 175 9.27 0.53 -8.32
C LEU A 175 10.28 -0.02 -9.33
N GLY A 176 11.44 -0.48 -8.89
CA GLY A 176 12.46 -1.08 -9.75
C GLY A 176 12.18 -2.53 -10.17
N ARG A 177 11.12 -3.16 -9.64
CA ARG A 177 10.81 -4.57 -9.91
C ARG A 177 9.78 -4.71 -11.02
N LYS A 178 9.91 -5.80 -11.78
CA LYS A 178 8.88 -6.26 -12.70
C LYS A 178 7.86 -7.14 -12.00
N GLY A 179 6.60 -6.98 -12.37
CA GLY A 179 5.48 -7.72 -11.78
C GLY A 179 4.80 -6.96 -10.65
N PHE A 180 3.94 -7.64 -9.88
CA PHE A 180 3.13 -6.98 -8.88
C PHE A 180 3.93 -6.74 -7.59
N SER A 181 4.13 -5.48 -7.25
CA SER A 181 4.83 -5.03 -6.05
C SER A 181 3.86 -4.38 -5.07
N VAL A 182 4.00 -4.68 -3.78
CA VAL A 182 3.21 -4.07 -2.70
C VAL A 182 4.14 -3.47 -1.65
N VAL A 183 3.90 -2.21 -1.29
CA VAL A 183 4.49 -1.56 -0.12
C VAL A 183 3.37 -1.14 0.81
N GLU A 184 3.22 -1.83 1.94
CA GLU A 184 2.33 -1.40 3.01
C GLU A 184 3.02 -0.37 3.90
N VAL A 185 2.37 0.78 4.08
CA VAL A 185 2.82 1.85 4.96
C VAL A 185 1.86 1.93 6.14
N LEU A 186 2.26 1.38 7.29
CA LEU A 186 1.51 1.56 8.53
C LEU A 186 1.62 3.02 8.95
N SER A 187 0.49 3.74 8.98
CA SER A 187 0.48 5.20 8.96
C SER A 187 -0.41 5.77 10.07
N PRO A 188 0.00 6.87 10.74
CA PRO A 188 -0.81 7.52 11.75
C PRO A 188 -2.05 8.21 11.14
N CYS A 189 -3.19 8.02 11.80
CA CYS A 189 -4.45 8.76 11.61
C CYS A 189 -4.88 9.34 12.97
N PRO A 190 -4.27 10.46 13.40
CA PRO A 190 -4.48 11.00 14.76
C PRO A 190 -5.91 11.48 14.99
N THR A 191 -6.55 12.03 13.94
CA THR A 191 -7.90 12.60 14.00
C THR A 191 -8.96 11.58 14.42
N HIS A 192 -8.86 10.34 13.93
CA HIS A 192 -9.90 9.34 14.11
C HIS A 192 -9.40 8.09 14.83
N PHE A 193 -8.57 7.27 14.19
CA PHE A 193 -8.12 6.01 14.81
C PHE A 193 -7.31 6.27 16.08
N GLY A 194 -6.36 7.20 16.03
CA GLY A 194 -5.57 7.61 17.19
C GLY A 194 -6.44 8.16 18.32
N SER A 195 -7.26 9.17 18.04
CA SER A 195 -8.16 9.78 19.03
C SER A 195 -9.06 8.76 19.74
N ASN A 196 -9.67 7.84 18.99
CA ASN A 196 -10.56 6.81 19.55
C ASN A 196 -9.82 5.76 20.38
N ASN A 197 -8.53 5.54 20.11
CA ASN A 197 -7.69 4.54 20.79
C ASN A 197 -6.64 5.17 21.71
N LYS A 198 -6.95 6.36 22.27
CA LYS A 198 -6.14 7.07 23.29
C LYS A 198 -4.74 7.51 22.82
N MET A 199 -4.57 7.74 21.51
CA MET A 199 -3.36 8.28 20.87
C MET A 199 -3.71 9.53 20.06
N LYS A 200 -3.96 10.66 20.73
CA LYS A 200 -4.54 11.86 20.11
C LYS A 200 -3.55 12.62 19.24
N LYS A 201 -2.25 12.51 19.52
CA LYS A 201 -1.20 13.22 18.78
C LYS A 201 -0.57 12.33 17.72
N GLY A 202 -0.19 12.92 16.59
CA GLY A 202 0.57 12.20 15.56
C GLY A 202 1.87 11.59 16.10
N THR A 203 2.55 12.28 17.01
CA THR A 203 3.77 11.77 17.67
C THR A 203 3.52 10.55 18.55
N GLU A 204 2.37 10.49 19.25
CA GLU A 204 1.99 9.32 20.06
C GLU A 204 1.74 8.11 19.16
N MET A 205 1.06 8.31 18.03
CA MET A 205 0.85 7.23 17.05
C MET A 205 2.14 6.79 16.38
N LEU A 206 3.08 7.72 16.11
CA LEU A 206 4.38 7.38 15.55
C LEU A 206 5.23 6.54 16.52
N ALA A 207 5.25 6.90 17.81
CA ALA A 207 5.89 6.11 18.85
C ALA A 207 5.24 4.73 18.98
N TRP A 208 3.90 4.67 18.96
CA TRP A 208 3.16 3.40 18.95
C TRP A 208 3.52 2.54 17.73
N LEU A 209 3.65 3.12 16.54
CA LEU A 209 4.11 2.38 15.35
C LEU A 209 5.52 1.82 15.54
N GLN A 210 6.45 2.62 16.10
CA GLN A 210 7.80 2.14 16.42
C GLN A 210 7.74 0.93 17.36
N GLU A 211 6.98 1.01 18.45
CA GLU A 211 6.81 -0.07 19.44
C GLU A 211 6.14 -1.32 18.85
N LYS A 212 5.24 -1.14 17.87
CA LYS A 212 4.49 -2.22 17.24
C LYS A 212 5.16 -2.85 16.04
N THR A 213 6.35 -2.39 15.67
CA THR A 213 7.08 -2.93 14.53
C THR A 213 8.41 -3.53 14.93
N VAL A 214 8.83 -4.56 14.22
CA VAL A 214 10.14 -5.19 14.38
C VAL A 214 10.75 -5.47 13.00
N PRO A 215 12.09 -5.34 12.83
CA PRO A 215 12.75 -5.72 11.60
C PRO A 215 12.47 -7.17 11.21
N VAL A 216 12.31 -7.45 9.91
CA VAL A 216 11.94 -8.78 9.40
C VAL A 216 12.94 -9.88 9.78
N GLU A 217 14.22 -9.53 9.92
CA GLU A 217 15.30 -10.42 10.34
C GLU A 217 15.08 -10.91 11.77
N ALA A 218 14.71 -10.01 12.68
CA ALA A 218 14.35 -10.35 14.06
C ALA A 218 13.01 -11.11 14.09
N TRP A 219 12.01 -10.66 13.31
CA TRP A 219 10.72 -11.32 13.21
C TRP A 219 10.84 -12.81 12.90
N ARG A 220 11.69 -13.17 11.92
CA ARG A 220 11.89 -14.55 11.47
C ARG A 220 12.39 -15.49 12.57
N THR A 221 13.14 -14.99 13.55
CA THR A 221 13.67 -15.78 14.67
C THR A 221 12.77 -15.80 15.90
N MET A 222 11.76 -14.93 15.98
CA MET A 222 10.81 -14.86 17.10
C MET A 222 9.81 -16.02 17.08
N THR A 223 9.35 -16.44 18.27
CA THR A 223 8.25 -17.40 18.40
C THR A 223 6.91 -16.76 18.03
N PRO A 224 5.88 -17.55 17.66
CA PRO A 224 4.54 -17.02 17.38
C PRO A 224 3.98 -16.16 18.52
N GLU A 225 4.22 -16.53 19.77
CA GLU A 225 3.77 -15.80 20.96
C GLU A 225 4.47 -14.45 21.08
N ALA A 226 5.78 -14.40 20.80
CA ALA A 226 6.55 -13.15 20.83
C ALA A 226 6.15 -12.20 19.69
N ARG A 227 5.63 -12.73 18.58
CA ARG A 227 5.12 -11.95 17.44
C ARG A 227 3.74 -11.35 17.68
N ALA A 228 3.02 -11.82 18.70
CA ALA A 228 1.63 -11.43 18.93
C ALA A 228 1.48 -9.91 19.10
N GLY A 229 0.69 -9.29 18.22
CA GLY A 229 0.43 -7.85 18.24
C GLY A 229 1.58 -6.98 17.73
N LEU A 230 2.57 -7.57 17.03
CA LEU A 230 3.64 -6.87 16.34
C LEU A 230 3.53 -7.06 14.81
N PHE A 231 4.18 -6.18 14.06
CA PHE A 231 4.27 -6.25 12.60
C PHE A 231 5.74 -6.31 12.14
N PRO A 232 6.09 -7.21 11.20
CA PRO A 232 7.42 -7.17 10.59
C PRO A 232 7.53 -5.98 9.62
N ILE A 233 8.62 -5.24 9.69
CA ILE A 233 8.99 -4.19 8.71
C ILE A 233 10.25 -4.60 7.94
N GLY A 234 10.39 -4.11 6.72
CA GLY A 234 11.44 -4.49 5.77
C GLY A 234 10.87 -5.23 4.56
N ARG A 235 11.76 -5.88 3.81
CA ARG A 235 11.42 -6.69 2.64
C ARG A 235 10.97 -8.08 3.08
N LEU A 236 9.69 -8.37 2.87
CA LEU A 236 9.05 -9.62 3.28
C LEU A 236 9.16 -10.69 2.18
N VAL A 237 8.95 -10.29 0.93
CA VAL A 237 8.99 -11.15 -0.27
C VAL A 237 9.83 -10.48 -1.35
N ASP A 238 10.68 -11.27 -2.00
CA ASP A 238 11.49 -10.88 -3.16
C ASP A 238 11.55 -12.06 -4.14
N ARG A 239 10.72 -12.01 -5.18
CA ARG A 239 10.63 -13.00 -6.27
C ARG A 239 10.91 -12.28 -7.59
N ASN A 240 11.31 -13.07 -8.58
CA ASN A 240 11.57 -12.59 -9.93
C ASN A 240 10.82 -13.43 -10.97
N GLU A 241 9.51 -13.64 -10.73
CA GLU A 241 8.66 -14.34 -11.69
C GLU A 241 8.32 -13.41 -12.87
N PRO A 242 8.20 -13.94 -14.10
CA PRO A 242 7.72 -13.15 -15.24
C PRO A 242 6.36 -12.52 -14.94
N ASP A 243 6.19 -11.27 -15.36
CA ASP A 243 4.93 -10.54 -15.21
C ASP A 243 3.87 -11.06 -16.20
N PHE A 244 2.64 -10.56 -16.05
CA PHE A 244 1.53 -10.97 -16.91
C PHE A 244 1.79 -10.69 -18.40
N ASN A 245 2.34 -9.51 -18.75
CA ASN A 245 2.48 -9.13 -20.15
C ASN A 245 3.57 -9.94 -20.85
N ALA A 246 4.68 -10.26 -20.17
CA ALA A 246 5.68 -11.19 -20.68
C ALA A 246 5.07 -12.57 -20.99
N ARG A 247 4.33 -13.16 -20.03
CA ARG A 247 3.65 -14.45 -20.22
C ARG A 247 2.61 -14.40 -21.34
N TYR A 248 1.90 -13.27 -21.47
CA TYR A 248 0.91 -13.08 -22.53
C TYR A 248 1.57 -13.00 -23.92
N ALA A 249 2.71 -12.32 -24.03
CA ALA A 249 3.48 -12.25 -25.26
C ALA A 249 3.96 -13.64 -25.74
N GLU A 250 4.39 -14.50 -24.82
CA GLU A 250 4.75 -15.90 -25.14
C GLU A 250 3.57 -16.73 -25.67
N VAL A 251 2.36 -16.48 -25.17
CA VAL A 251 1.13 -17.09 -25.71
C VAL A 251 0.84 -16.55 -27.11
N GLY A 252 0.97 -15.23 -27.30
CA GLY A 252 0.80 -14.57 -28.60
C GLY A 252 1.74 -15.12 -29.67
N ALA A 253 3.03 -15.23 -29.37
CA ALA A 253 4.05 -15.76 -30.28
C ALA A 253 3.70 -17.18 -30.77
N ARG A 254 3.36 -18.08 -29.82
CA ARG A 254 2.91 -19.45 -30.13
C ARG A 254 1.64 -19.49 -30.98
N ALA A 255 0.70 -18.59 -30.76
CA ALA A 255 -0.53 -18.51 -31.53
C ALA A 255 -0.30 -17.99 -32.96
N THR A 256 0.72 -17.14 -33.17
CA THR A 256 1.05 -16.56 -34.48
C THR A 256 2.10 -17.33 -35.28
N GLY A 257 2.71 -18.37 -34.69
CA GLY A 257 3.75 -19.17 -35.35
C GLY A 257 5.11 -18.47 -35.48
N ASN A 258 5.37 -17.47 -34.63
CA ASN A 258 6.67 -16.81 -34.48
C ASN A 258 7.41 -17.37 -33.26
#